data_AF-A0A8J2TE87-F1
#
_entry.id   AF-A0A8J2TE87-F1
#
_cell.length_a   1.000
_cell.length_b   1.000
_cell.length_c   1.000
_cell.angle_alpha   90.00
_cell.angle_beta   90.00
_cell.angle_gamma   90.00
#
_symmetry.space_group_name_H-M   'P 1'
#
loop_
_entity.id
_entity.type
_entity.pdbx_description
1 polymer ?
#
loop_
_entity_poly.entity_id
_entity_poly.type
_entity_poly.pdbx_seq_one_letter_code
_entity_poly.pdbx_strand_id
1 'polypeptide(L)'
;MPPYTASSLKAELNARGWRLTPQREKILHVFQNLPKGNHLSAEELHLLLDKRGEGISLSTIYRSVKLMSRMGILRELELAEGHKHYELNQPYPHHHHHLVCIQCNKTIEFNNDSILKHSLKQSEKEGFQLIDCQLTVMAICPEALRMGWPSALPSNWSCSRAIMSGHVSHLHLLDDDDLDDE
;
A
#
# COMPACT_ATOMS: atom_id res chain seq x y z
N MET A 1 -8.74 11.19 12.17
CA MET A 1 -7.77 12.29 12.37
C MET A 1 -8.00 13.33 11.28
N PRO A 2 -7.93 14.63 11.57
CA PRO A 2 -7.93 15.64 10.50
C PRO A 2 -6.76 15.38 9.55
N PRO A 3 -6.87 15.73 8.26
CA PRO A 3 -5.76 15.60 7.32
C PRO A 3 -4.54 16.35 7.87
N TYR A 4 -3.37 15.72 7.82
CA TYR A 4 -2.11 16.35 8.20
C TYR A 4 -1.85 17.51 7.24
N THR A 5 -2.09 18.75 7.70
CA THR A 5 -1.54 19.93 7.02
C THR A 5 -0.07 20.01 7.38
N ALA A 6 0.76 20.60 6.51
CA ALA A 6 2.19 20.77 6.82
C ALA A 6 2.42 21.49 8.17
N SER A 7 1.53 22.43 8.53
CA SER A 7 1.56 23.13 9.82
C SER A 7 1.12 22.28 11.00
N SER A 8 0.05 21.48 10.88
CA SER A 8 -0.39 20.60 11.97
C SER A 8 0.62 19.48 12.23
N LEU A 9 1.19 18.92 11.16
CA LEU A 9 2.21 17.91 11.25
C LEU A 9 3.49 18.42 11.92
N LYS A 10 3.93 19.63 11.56
CA LYS A 10 5.11 20.27 12.16
C LYS A 10 4.91 20.52 13.65
N ALA A 11 3.74 21.01 14.05
CA ALA A 11 3.42 21.27 15.45
C ALA A 11 3.41 19.96 16.28
N GLU A 12 2.77 18.90 15.76
CA GLU A 12 2.67 17.61 16.42
C GLU A 12 4.03 16.90 16.54
N LEU A 13 4.84 16.94 15.48
CA LEU A 13 6.22 16.47 15.49
C LEU A 13 7.01 17.16 16.61
N ASN A 14 7.01 18.49 16.62
CA ASN A 14 7.77 19.27 17.61
C ASN A 14 7.29 19.01 19.04
N ALA A 15 5.98 18.90 19.28
CA ALA A 15 5.40 18.62 20.60
C ALA A 15 5.84 17.26 21.15
N ARG A 16 6.07 16.29 20.27
CA ARG A 16 6.56 14.94 20.62
C ARG A 16 8.10 14.85 20.66
N GLY A 17 8.82 15.97 20.53
CA GLY A 17 10.29 16.03 20.53
C GLY A 17 10.95 15.66 19.19
N TRP A 18 10.16 15.49 18.13
CA TRP A 18 10.64 15.13 16.80
C TRP A 18 10.71 16.37 15.92
N ARG A 19 11.90 16.70 15.39
CA ARG A 19 12.04 17.89 14.54
C ARG A 19 11.63 17.60 13.10
N LEU A 20 10.75 18.40 12.53
CA LEU A 20 10.55 18.43 11.08
C LEU A 20 11.72 19.18 10.43
N THR A 21 12.76 18.44 10.02
CA THR A 21 13.95 19.00 9.35
C THR A 21 13.66 19.25 7.87
N PRO A 22 14.42 20.11 7.17
CA PRO A 22 14.24 20.32 5.73
C PRO A 22 14.30 19.03 4.90
N GLN A 23 15.14 18.07 5.30
CA GLN A 23 15.20 16.75 4.65
C GLN A 23 13.92 15.94 4.87
N ARG A 24 13.33 15.99 6.07
CA ARG A 24 12.05 15.32 6.36
C ARG A 24 10.88 16.01 5.63
N GLU A 25 10.90 17.34 5.50
CA GLU A 25 9.92 18.08 4.71
C GLU A 25 9.94 17.63 3.23
N LYS A 26 11.13 17.50 2.64
CA LYS A 26 11.31 16.97 1.28
C LYS A 26 10.79 15.55 1.11
N ILE A 27 11.15 14.65 2.03
CA ILE A 27 10.68 13.25 2.01
C ILE A 27 9.15 13.21 2.07
N LEU A 28 8.54 13.95 3.01
CA LEU A 28 7.09 14.01 3.13
C LEU A 28 6.44 14.56 1.86
N HIS A 29 7.01 15.62 1.29
CA HIS A 29 6.51 16.23 0.07
C HIS A 29 6.50 15.25 -1.11
N VAL A 30 7.45 14.32 -1.20
CA VAL A 30 7.40 13.25 -2.20
C VAL A 30 6.13 12.41 -2.02
N PHE A 31 5.88 11.89 -0.81
CA PHE A 31 4.71 11.04 -0.55
C PHE A 31 3.38 11.79 -0.72
N GLN A 32 3.33 13.09 -0.42
CA GLN A 32 2.14 13.92 -0.63
C GLN A 32 1.76 14.10 -2.11
N ASN A 33 2.73 13.94 -3.01
CA ASN A 33 2.53 14.13 -4.45
C ASN A 33 2.67 12.82 -5.24
N LEU A 34 2.69 11.66 -4.56
CA LEU A 34 2.66 10.38 -5.24
C LEU A 34 1.29 10.18 -5.91
N PRO A 35 1.26 9.67 -7.16
CA PRO A 35 0.02 9.20 -7.77
C PRO A 35 -0.66 8.14 -6.88
N LYS A 36 -1.99 8.10 -6.90
CA LYS A 36 -2.75 7.03 -6.22
C LYS A 36 -2.36 5.66 -6.75
N GLY A 37 -2.28 4.68 -5.87
CA GLY A 37 -1.83 3.31 -6.15
C GLY A 37 -0.31 3.16 -6.19
N ASN A 38 0.44 4.26 -6.16
CA ASN A 38 1.89 4.21 -6.11
C ASN A 38 2.38 4.26 -4.67
N HIS A 39 3.40 3.47 -4.42
CA HIS A 39 4.11 3.36 -3.17
C HIS A 39 5.61 3.38 -3.50
N LEU A 40 6.44 3.78 -2.55
CA LEU A 40 7.89 3.81 -2.74
C LEU A 40 8.58 3.06 -1.62
N SER A 41 9.54 2.23 -1.98
CA SER A 41 10.59 1.78 -1.08
C SER A 41 11.51 2.92 -0.67
N ALA A 42 12.33 2.70 0.36
CA ALA A 42 13.35 3.65 0.76
C ALA A 42 14.41 3.85 -0.35
N GLU A 43 14.72 2.79 -1.09
CA GLU A 43 15.64 2.74 -2.22
C GLU A 43 15.12 3.54 -3.42
N GLU A 44 13.86 3.35 -3.80
CA GLU A 44 13.25 4.11 -4.89
C GLU A 44 13.12 5.58 -4.54
N LEU A 45 12.74 5.90 -3.30
CA LEU A 45 12.72 7.27 -2.81
C LEU A 45 14.11 7.90 -2.86
N HIS A 46 15.15 7.16 -2.49
CA HIS A 46 16.54 7.62 -2.59
C HIS A 46 16.92 7.93 -4.03
N LEU A 47 16.66 7.01 -4.96
CA LEU A 47 16.94 7.20 -6.38
C LEU A 47 16.17 8.40 -6.96
N LEU A 48 14.91 8.57 -6.56
CA LEU A 48 14.08 9.69 -6.97
C LEU A 48 14.63 11.03 -6.49
N LEU A 49 15.03 11.12 -5.21
CA LEU A 49 15.60 12.33 -4.62
C LEU A 49 16.99 12.66 -5.18
N ASP A 50 17.80 11.64 -5.47
CA ASP A 50 19.11 11.80 -6.12
C ASP A 50 18.97 12.37 -7.53
N LYS A 51 18.04 11.84 -8.33
CA LYS A 51 17.68 12.38 -9.65
C LYS A 51 17.21 13.84 -9.61
N ARG A 52 16.63 14.29 -8.50
CA ARG A 52 16.22 15.69 -8.27
C ARG A 52 17.33 16.58 -7.74
N GLY A 53 18.53 16.03 -7.49
CA GLY A 53 19.67 16.76 -6.93
C GLY A 53 19.49 17.13 -5.44
N GLU A 54 18.62 16.42 -4.71
CA GLU A 54 18.27 16.78 -3.34
C GLU A 54 19.22 16.21 -2.27
N GLY A 55 20.08 15.24 -2.64
CA GLY A 55 21.24 14.81 -1.85
C GLY A 55 20.92 14.30 -0.43
N ILE A 56 19.93 13.41 -0.29
CA ILE A 56 19.54 12.83 1.02
C ILE A 56 20.06 11.40 1.10
N SER A 57 20.87 11.09 2.11
CA SER A 57 21.41 9.74 2.28
C SER A 57 20.33 8.69 2.57
N LEU A 58 20.51 7.47 2.05
CA LEU A 58 19.60 6.34 2.27
C LEU A 58 19.33 6.08 3.76
N SER A 59 20.36 6.16 4.62
CA SER A 59 20.22 6.04 6.09
C SER A 59 19.28 7.09 6.69
N THR A 60 19.28 8.31 6.15
CA THR A 60 18.37 9.39 6.58
C THR A 60 16.95 9.14 6.12
N ILE A 61 16.79 8.60 4.91
CA ILE A 61 15.48 8.19 4.38
C ILE A 61 14.88 7.11 5.27
N TYR A 62 15.60 6.02 5.53
CA TYR A 62 15.16 4.93 6.40
C TYR A 62 14.72 5.42 7.79
N ARG A 63 15.53 6.27 8.44
CA ARG A 63 15.17 6.84 9.75
C ARG A 63 13.93 7.72 9.69
N SER A 64 13.72 8.43 8.58
CA SER A 64 12.60 9.35 8.40
C SER A 64 11.31 8.61 8.11
N VAL A 65 11.30 7.67 7.16
CA VAL A 65 10.09 6.88 6.84
C VAL A 65 9.65 6.03 8.03
N LYS A 66 10.60 5.38 8.74
CA LYS A 66 10.29 4.62 9.96
C LYS A 66 9.69 5.49 11.07
N LEU A 67 10.17 6.72 11.22
CA LEU A 67 9.59 7.67 12.17
C LEU A 67 8.17 8.06 11.75
N MET A 68 8.00 8.45 10.49
CA MET A 68 6.70 8.87 9.97
C MET A 68 5.65 7.76 10.04
N SER A 69 6.04 6.50 9.79
CA SER A 69 5.17 5.33 9.98
C SER A 69 4.76 5.13 11.43
N ARG A 70 5.70 5.22 12.39
CA ARG A 70 5.38 5.14 13.83
C ARG A 70 4.42 6.24 14.29
N MET A 71 4.42 7.37 13.60
CA MET A 71 3.53 8.48 13.88
C MET A 71 2.18 8.38 13.17
N GLY A 72 1.98 7.38 12.32
CA GLY A 72 0.77 7.23 11.51
C GLY A 72 0.69 8.24 10.37
N ILE A 73 1.80 8.87 9.97
CA ILE A 73 1.86 9.79 8.82
C ILE A 73 1.98 9.01 7.51
N LEU A 74 2.81 7.95 7.53
CA LEU A 74 2.94 7.01 6.43
C LEU A 74 2.34 5.67 6.85
N ARG A 75 1.85 4.91 5.87
CA ARG A 75 1.58 3.48 6.03
C ARG A 75 2.74 2.68 5.48
N GLU A 76 2.94 1.50 6.05
CA GLU A 76 3.91 0.53 5.55
C GLU A 76 3.14 -0.57 4.81
N LEU A 77 3.59 -0.88 3.60
CA LEU A 77 3.07 -1.97 2.79
C LEU A 77 4.20 -2.99 2.60
N GLU A 78 3.95 -4.22 3.03
CA GLU A 78 4.84 -5.34 2.74
C GLU A 78 4.41 -5.98 1.42
N LEU A 79 5.25 -5.82 0.40
CA LEU A 79 5.07 -6.41 -0.93
C LEU A 79 5.87 -7.70 -1.07
N ALA A 80 5.63 -8.43 -2.16
CA ALA A 80 6.29 -9.72 -2.43
C ALA A 80 7.83 -9.63 -2.55
N GLU A 81 8.36 -8.45 -2.87
CA GLU A 81 9.79 -8.20 -3.09
C GLU A 81 10.65 -8.15 -1.80
N GLY A 82 10.05 -8.42 -0.63
CA GLY A 82 10.80 -8.58 0.63
C GLY A 82 11.31 -7.29 1.26
N HIS A 83 10.93 -6.13 0.75
CA HIS A 83 11.24 -4.83 1.33
C HIS A 83 9.98 -3.94 1.44
N LYS A 84 10.02 -3.03 2.41
CA LYS A 84 8.86 -2.21 2.78
C LYS A 84 8.67 -1.06 1.80
N HIS A 85 7.43 -0.90 1.39
CA HIS A 85 6.98 0.25 0.63
C HIS A 85 6.17 1.17 1.53
N TYR A 86 6.15 2.44 1.18
CA TYR A 86 5.53 3.49 1.98
C TYR A 86 4.59 4.32 1.13
N GLU A 87 3.51 4.77 1.76
CA GLU A 87 2.52 5.68 1.18
C GLU A 87 2.03 6.67 2.25
N LEU A 88 1.42 7.77 1.83
CA LEU A 88 0.80 8.69 2.76
C LEU A 88 -0.42 8.05 3.43
N ASN A 89 -0.49 8.10 4.76
CA ASN A 89 -1.67 7.64 5.47
C ASN A 89 -2.81 8.66 5.29
N GLN A 90 -3.78 8.29 4.47
CA GLN A 90 -4.92 9.17 4.16
C GLN A 90 -6.02 9.02 5.22
N PRO A 91 -6.60 10.13 5.71
CA PRO A 91 -7.71 10.07 6.65
C PRO A 91 -8.99 9.61 5.95
N TYR A 92 -10.00 9.27 6.76
CA TYR A 92 -11.37 9.08 6.28
C TYR A 92 -11.85 10.27 5.43
N PRO A 93 -12.54 10.04 4.29
CA PRO A 93 -13.01 8.74 3.78
C PRO A 93 -12.01 8.01 2.88
N HIS A 94 -10.80 8.55 2.69
CA HIS A 94 -9.85 8.08 1.69
C HIS A 94 -8.95 6.91 2.14
N HIS A 95 -9.28 6.28 3.27
CA HIS A 95 -8.71 4.99 3.65
C HIS A 95 -8.99 3.94 2.57
N HIS A 96 -7.99 3.11 2.29
CA HIS A 96 -8.07 2.06 1.27
C HIS A 96 -7.27 0.82 1.70
N HIS A 97 -7.48 -0.24 0.94
CA HIS A 97 -6.83 -1.54 1.02
C HIS A 97 -6.12 -1.82 -0.31
N HIS A 98 -5.24 -2.80 -0.33
CA HIS A 98 -4.39 -3.09 -1.48
C HIS A 98 -4.65 -4.47 -2.03
N LEU A 99 -4.79 -4.58 -3.36
CA LEU A 99 -4.69 -5.83 -4.11
C LEU A 99 -3.39 -5.79 -4.90
N VAL A 100 -2.45 -6.68 -4.59
CA VAL A 100 -1.07 -6.65 -5.08
C VAL A 100 -0.77 -7.87 -5.92
N CYS A 101 -0.29 -7.66 -7.15
CA CYS A 101 0.25 -8.74 -7.97
C CYS A 101 1.62 -9.18 -7.44
N ILE A 102 1.79 -10.45 -7.08
CA ILE A 102 3.07 -10.95 -6.56
C ILE A 102 4.17 -11.07 -7.64
N GLN A 103 3.80 -10.96 -8.92
CA GLN A 103 4.74 -11.11 -10.03
C GLN A 103 5.27 -9.77 -10.55
N CYS A 104 4.39 -8.79 -10.73
CA CYS A 104 4.77 -7.48 -11.31
C CYS A 104 4.57 -6.31 -10.35
N ASN A 105 4.13 -6.57 -9.11
CA ASN A 105 3.89 -5.57 -8.06
C ASN A 105 2.90 -4.48 -8.42
N LYS A 106 2.13 -4.69 -9.50
CA LYS A 106 0.96 -3.86 -9.82
C LYS A 106 -0.01 -3.90 -8.65
N THR A 107 -0.31 -2.73 -8.12
CA THR A 107 -1.19 -2.53 -6.98
C THR A 107 -2.47 -1.82 -7.41
N ILE A 108 -3.61 -2.30 -6.90
CA ILE A 108 -4.91 -1.64 -7.03
C ILE A 108 -5.39 -1.27 -5.62
N GLU A 109 -5.80 -0.01 -5.44
CA GLU A 109 -6.46 0.47 -4.23
C GLU A 109 -7.96 0.14 -4.28
N PHE A 110 -8.53 -0.33 -3.17
CA PHE A 110 -9.98 -0.53 -3.04
C PHE A 110 -10.48 -0.19 -1.64
N ASN A 111 -11.77 0.16 -1.53
CA ASN A 111 -12.42 0.48 -0.27
C ASN A 111 -13.47 -0.58 0.05
N ASN A 112 -13.54 -1.01 1.31
CA ASN A 112 -14.56 -1.96 1.74
C ASN A 112 -14.90 -1.77 3.23
N ASP A 113 -16.04 -1.13 3.49
CA ASP A 113 -16.53 -0.85 4.85
C ASP A 113 -16.72 -2.11 5.71
N SER A 114 -16.92 -3.29 5.09
CA SER A 114 -17.07 -4.53 5.86
C SER A 114 -15.81 -4.90 6.62
N ILE A 115 -14.63 -4.55 6.08
CA ILE A 115 -13.33 -4.80 6.71
C ILE A 115 -13.20 -3.95 7.99
N LEU A 116 -13.55 -2.66 7.89
CA LEU A 116 -13.58 -1.76 9.04
C LEU A 116 -14.58 -2.23 10.10
N LYS A 117 -15.82 -2.56 9.70
CA LYS A 117 -16.85 -3.06 10.62
C LYS A 117 -16.42 -4.33 11.36
N HIS A 118 -15.81 -5.28 10.66
CA HIS A 118 -15.31 -6.50 11.28
C HIS A 118 -14.17 -6.20 12.27
N SER A 119 -13.24 -5.34 11.88
CA SER A 119 -12.08 -4.98 12.70
C SER A 119 -12.48 -4.23 13.97
N LEU A 120 -13.46 -3.32 13.88
CA LEU A 120 -14.04 -2.63 15.04
C LEU A 120 -14.67 -3.65 16.00
N LYS A 121 -15.57 -4.50 15.50
CA LYS A 121 -16.26 -5.51 16.31
C LYS A 121 -15.28 -6.45 17.01
N GLN A 122 -14.25 -6.91 16.29
CA GLN A 122 -13.25 -7.81 16.85
C GLN A 122 -12.37 -7.09 17.89
N SER A 123 -11.99 -5.84 17.65
CA SER A 123 -11.21 -5.04 18.61
C SER A 123 -11.99 -4.80 19.90
N GLU A 124 -13.26 -4.41 19.80
CA GLU A 124 -14.15 -4.20 20.95
C GLU A 124 -14.33 -5.47 21.77
N LYS A 125 -14.56 -6.60 21.10
CA LYS A 125 -14.73 -7.90 21.76
C LYS A 125 -13.51 -8.30 22.60
N GLU A 126 -12.31 -8.01 22.12
CA GLU A 126 -11.05 -8.35 22.80
C GLU A 126 -10.55 -7.21 23.72
N GLY A 127 -11.27 -6.09 23.82
CA GLY A 127 -10.90 -4.95 24.67
C GLY A 127 -9.77 -4.07 24.12
N PHE A 128 -9.51 -4.11 22.81
CA PHE A 128 -8.50 -3.28 22.15
C PHE A 128 -9.11 -2.02 21.53
N GLN A 129 -8.34 -0.93 21.54
CA GLN A 129 -8.65 0.27 20.76
C GLN A 129 -8.11 0.11 19.34
N LEU A 130 -8.98 0.19 18.33
CA LEU A 130 -8.57 0.18 16.92
C LEU A 130 -7.80 1.46 16.60
N ILE A 131 -6.55 1.31 16.14
CA ILE A 131 -5.69 2.43 15.72
C ILE A 131 -5.66 2.57 14.19
N ASP A 132 -5.57 1.46 13.47
CA ASP A 132 -5.63 1.39 12.00
C ASP A 132 -6.20 0.03 11.57
N CYS A 133 -6.71 -0.03 10.34
CA CYS A 133 -7.18 -1.25 9.69
C CYS A 133 -6.69 -1.28 8.23
N GLN A 134 -5.76 -2.19 7.94
CA GLN A 134 -5.22 -2.42 6.60
C GLN A 134 -5.50 -3.84 6.15
N LEU A 135 -5.82 -4.01 4.88
CA LEU A 135 -5.85 -5.32 4.22
C LEU A 135 -4.98 -5.22 2.97
N THR A 136 -4.08 -6.20 2.84
CA THR A 136 -3.31 -6.43 1.63
C THR A 136 -3.64 -7.83 1.12
N VAL A 137 -4.18 -7.91 -0.08
CA VAL A 137 -4.50 -9.16 -0.76
C VAL A 137 -3.42 -9.42 -1.79
N MET A 138 -2.74 -10.57 -1.67
CA MET A 138 -1.75 -11.02 -2.64
C MET A 138 -2.43 -11.85 -3.73
N ALA A 139 -2.21 -11.48 -5.00
CA ALA A 139 -2.85 -12.06 -6.17
C ALA A 139 -1.91 -12.13 -7.38
N ILE A 140 -2.41 -12.62 -8.50
CA ILE A 140 -1.74 -12.56 -9.81
C ILE A 140 -2.62 -11.72 -10.72
N CYS A 141 -2.07 -10.67 -11.34
CA CYS A 141 -2.84 -9.84 -12.25
C CYS A 141 -3.05 -10.54 -13.61
N PRO A 142 -4.04 -10.11 -14.41
CA PRO A 142 -4.30 -10.70 -15.73
C PRO A 142 -3.09 -10.66 -16.69
N GLU A 143 -2.27 -9.62 -16.61
CA GLU A 143 -1.05 -9.50 -17.41
C GLU A 143 -0.02 -10.59 -17.06
N ALA A 144 0.22 -10.83 -15.77
CA ALA A 144 1.10 -11.90 -15.32
C ALA A 144 0.55 -13.29 -15.70
N LEU A 145 -0.77 -13.50 -15.61
CA LEU A 145 -1.39 -14.76 -16.08
C LEU A 145 -1.16 -14.97 -17.59
N ARG A 146 -1.34 -13.93 -18.41
CA ARG A 146 -1.05 -14.00 -19.86
C ARG A 146 0.42 -14.29 -20.17
N MET A 147 1.34 -13.86 -19.30
CA MET A 147 2.77 -14.19 -19.38
C MET A 147 3.10 -15.61 -18.87
N GLY A 148 2.10 -16.40 -18.46
CA GLY A 148 2.28 -17.78 -17.98
C GLY A 148 2.69 -17.87 -16.51
N TRP A 149 2.46 -16.84 -15.70
CA TRP A 149 2.72 -16.86 -14.26
C TRP A 149 1.51 -17.28 -13.43
N PRO A 150 1.73 -17.97 -12.30
CA PRO A 150 3.00 -18.59 -11.89
C PRO A 150 3.23 -19.91 -12.65
N SER A 151 4.37 -20.02 -13.33
CA SER A 151 4.72 -21.19 -14.15
C SER A 151 4.84 -22.50 -13.36
N ALA A 152 4.99 -22.40 -12.03
CA ALA A 152 5.05 -23.52 -11.11
C ALA A 152 3.68 -23.98 -10.58
N LEU A 153 2.59 -23.25 -10.84
CA LEU A 153 1.25 -23.67 -10.42
C LEU A 153 0.48 -24.28 -11.59
N PRO A 154 -0.30 -25.35 -11.34
CA PRO A 154 -1.22 -25.89 -12.34
C PRO A 154 -2.17 -24.82 -12.89
N SER A 155 -2.62 -24.97 -14.14
CA SER A 155 -3.59 -24.06 -14.77
C SER A 155 -4.94 -23.98 -14.05
N ASN A 156 -5.27 -24.98 -13.23
CA ASN A 156 -6.46 -25.03 -12.38
C ASN A 156 -6.18 -24.62 -10.93
N TRP A 157 -5.03 -24.01 -10.64
CA TRP A 157 -4.72 -23.60 -9.28
C TRP A 157 -5.67 -22.51 -8.81
N SER A 158 -6.23 -22.72 -7.63
CA SER A 158 -6.98 -21.71 -6.90
C SER A 158 -6.55 -21.71 -5.44
N CYS A 159 -6.73 -20.59 -4.75
CA CYS A 159 -6.43 -20.49 -3.34
C CYS A 159 -7.21 -21.56 -2.56
N SER A 160 -6.55 -22.41 -1.79
CA SER A 160 -7.18 -23.50 -1.04
C SER A 160 -8.31 -23.02 -0.11
N ARG A 161 -8.17 -21.81 0.44
CA ARG A 161 -9.22 -21.17 1.26
C ARG A 161 -10.42 -20.73 0.44
N ALA A 162 -10.21 -20.31 -0.81
CA ALA A 162 -11.29 -19.95 -1.74
C ALA A 162 -12.09 -21.21 -2.15
N ILE A 163 -11.37 -22.30 -2.48
CA ILE A 163 -11.98 -23.62 -2.77
C ILE A 163 -12.85 -24.09 -1.61
N MET A 164 -12.34 -24.03 -0.37
CA MET A 164 -13.10 -24.42 0.82
C MET A 164 -14.33 -23.54 1.08
N SER A 165 -14.34 -22.31 0.55
CA SER A 165 -15.45 -21.36 0.68
C SER A 165 -16.41 -21.41 -0.52
N GLY A 166 -16.26 -22.40 -1.42
CA GLY A 166 -17.08 -22.58 -2.62
C GLY A 166 -16.82 -21.56 -3.73
N HIS A 167 -15.77 -20.73 -3.62
CA HIS A 167 -15.38 -19.77 -4.64
C HIS A 167 -14.30 -20.39 -5.53
N VAL A 168 -14.68 -20.82 -6.73
CA VAL A 168 -13.74 -21.26 -7.76
C VAL A 168 -13.47 -20.07 -8.69
N SER A 169 -12.22 -19.64 -8.78
CA SER A 169 -11.81 -18.59 -9.71
C SER A 169 -11.86 -19.11 -11.14
N HIS A 170 -12.95 -18.84 -11.86
CA HIS A 170 -13.01 -19.01 -13.31
C HIS A 170 -12.35 -17.79 -13.98
N LEU A 171 -11.01 -17.71 -13.92
CA LEU A 171 -10.26 -16.83 -14.82
C LEU A 171 -9.87 -17.66 -16.06
N HIS A 172 -10.86 -18.00 -16.87
CA HIS A 172 -10.63 -18.49 -18.22
C HIS A 172 -11.28 -17.51 -19.19
N LEU A 173 -10.41 -16.87 -19.98
CA LEU A 173 -10.65 -16.40 -21.35
C LEU A 173 -11.93 -15.57 -21.54
N LEU A 174 -11.79 -14.25 -21.40
CA LEU A 174 -12.46 -13.38 -22.37
C LEU A 174 -11.61 -13.50 -23.63
N ASP A 175 -12.02 -14.40 -24.51
CA ASP A 175 -11.51 -14.45 -25.88
C ASP A 175 -11.84 -13.11 -26.55
N ASP A 176 -10.89 -12.58 -27.33
CA ASP A 176 -10.98 -11.35 -28.11
C ASP A 176 -11.95 -11.50 -29.32
N ASP A 177 -13.13 -12.08 -29.14
CA ASP A 177 -14.09 -12.41 -30.21
C ASP A 177 -15.47 -11.72 -30.06
N ASP A 178 -15.56 -10.57 -29.37
CA ASP A 178 -16.75 -9.69 -29.40
C ASP A 178 -16.43 -8.27 -29.90
N LEU A 179 -15.54 -8.19 -30.90
CA LEU A 179 -15.47 -7.05 -31.82
C LEU A 179 -15.83 -7.55 -33.22
N ASP A 180 -17.10 -7.87 -33.42
CA ASP A 180 -17.87 -7.72 -34.66
C ASP A 180 -19.21 -8.45 -34.45
N ASP A 181 -20.27 -7.69 -34.14
CA ASP A 181 -21.58 -7.79 -34.81
C ASP A 181 -22.62 -6.84 -34.16
N GLU A 182 -23.16 -5.96 -35.02
CA GLU A 182 -24.32 -5.04 -34.95
C GLU A 182 -24.31 -3.80 -34.02
#